data_AF-A0A2N2CS48-F1
#
_entry.id   AF-A0A2N2CS48-F1
#
_cell.length_a   1.000
_cell.length_b   1.000
_cell.length_c   1.000
_cell.angle_alpha   90.00
_cell.angle_beta   90.00
_cell.angle_gamma   90.00
#
_symmetry.space_group_name_H-M   'P 1'
#
loop_
_entity.id
_entity.type
_entity.pdbx_description
1 polymer ?
#
loop_
_entity_poly.entity_id
_entity_poly.type
_entity_poly.pdbx_seq_one_letter_code
_entity_poly.pdbx_strand_id
1 'polypeptide(L)' 'MSDQQQQLPMEAWEQAQAIALSCSEFKPDVEEEWLAEETISCYNCRYRRFVGSGIRCMKNLLNF' A
#
# COMPACT_ATOMS: atom_id res chain seq x y z
N MET A 1 3.39 18.39 -7.22
CA MET A 1 4.64 17.60 -7.07
C MET A 1 4.23 16.14 -7.13
N SER A 2 4.52 15.53 -8.28
CA SER A 2 4.44 14.11 -8.66
C SER A 2 3.43 13.20 -7.94
N ASP A 3 2.23 13.10 -8.52
CA ASP A 3 1.33 11.96 -8.40
C ASP A 3 2.05 10.67 -8.87
N GLN A 4 2.76 10.01 -7.95
CA GLN A 4 3.18 8.64 -8.20
C GLN A 4 1.95 7.74 -8.02
N GLN A 5 1.20 7.58 -9.12
CA GLN A 5 0.30 6.45 -9.37
C GLN A 5 1.13 5.16 -9.40
N GLN A 6 1.74 4.78 -8.28
CA GLN A 6 2.63 3.64 -8.19
C GLN A 6 1.82 2.38 -7.92
N GLN A 7 1.60 1.62 -8.99
CA GLN A 7 1.32 0.21 -8.87
C GLN A 7 2.61 -0.50 -8.44
N LEU A 8 2.57 -1.21 -7.31
CA LEU A 8 3.66 -2.05 -6.84
C LEU A 8 3.41 -3.49 -7.28
N PRO A 9 4.42 -4.23 -7.78
CA PRO A 9 4.31 -5.67 -8.00
C PRO A 9 3.91 -6.43 -6.73
N MET A 10 3.42 -7.66 -6.86
CA MET A 10 2.98 -8.47 -5.71
C MET A 10 4.09 -8.78 -4.70
N GLU A 11 5.34 -8.92 -5.19
CA GLU A 11 6.49 -9.34 -4.39
C GLU A 11 7.47 -8.19 -4.08
N ALA A 12 7.04 -6.94 -4.26
CA ALA A 12 7.88 -5.76 -4.02
C ALA A 12 7.95 -5.40 -2.53
N TRP A 13 8.27 -6.38 -1.67
CA TRP A 13 8.20 -6.30 -0.20
C TRP A 13 9.02 -5.14 0.38
N GLU A 14 10.31 -5.06 0.03
CA GLU A 14 11.21 -4.01 0.54
C GLU A 14 10.76 -2.62 0.09
N GLN A 15 10.35 -2.49 -1.17
CA GLN A 15 9.86 -1.21 -1.71
C GLN A 15 8.55 -0.80 -1.04
N ALA A 16 7.63 -1.75 -0.84
CA ALA A 16 6.36 -1.50 -0.16
C ALA A 16 6.55 -1.13 1.31
N GLN A 17 7.54 -1.69 2.00
CA GLN A 17 7.94 -1.29 3.34
C GLN A 17 8.50 0.14 3.36
N ALA A 18 9.45 0.45 2.49
CA ALA A 18 10.07 1.78 2.42
C ALA A 18 9.03 2.89 2.12
N ILE A 19 8.09 2.63 1.22
CA ILE A 19 7.00 3.57 0.92
C ILE A 19 6.08 3.71 2.13
N ALA A 20 5.66 2.62 2.77
CA ALA A 20 4.76 2.69 3.92
C ALA A 20 5.37 3.48 5.10
N LEU A 21 6.65 3.26 5.40
CA LEU A 21 7.36 3.96 6.47
C LEU A 21 7.51 5.47 6.22
N SER A 22 7.47 5.91 4.96
CA SER A 22 7.58 7.33 4.57
C SER A 22 6.24 7.97 4.19
N CYS A 23 5.15 7.19 4.15
CA CYS A 23 3.85 7.66 3.71
C CYS A 23 3.06 8.28 4.87
N SER A 24 2.89 9.61 4.85
CA SER A 24 2.10 10.36 5.84
C SER A 24 0.60 10.00 5.85
N GLU A 25 0.16 9.20 4.90
CA GLU A 25 -1.24 8.85 4.64
C GLU A 25 -1.48 7.35 4.79
N PHE A 26 -0.44 6.63 5.22
CA PHE A 26 -0.55 5.24 5.57
C PHE A 26 -1.59 5.08 6.67
N LYS A 27 -2.54 4.17 6.44
CA LYS A 27 -3.54 3.82 7.42
C LYS A 27 -3.63 2.30 7.46
N PRO A 28 -3.23 1.66 8.56
CA PRO A 28 -3.29 0.20 8.66
C PRO A 28 -4.73 -0.27 8.45
N ASP A 29 -4.86 -1.41 7.80
CA ASP A 29 -6.10 -2.17 7.71
C ASP A 29 -6.34 -2.93 9.03
N VAL A 30 -7.45 -3.67 9.12
CA VAL A 30 -7.63 -4.65 10.20
C VAL A 30 -6.54 -5.73 10.10
N GLU A 31 -6.03 -6.20 11.24
CA GLU A 31 -4.86 -7.09 11.31
C GLU A 31 -5.10 -8.41 10.56
N GLU A 32 -6.34 -8.90 10.56
CA GLU A 32 -6.76 -10.12 9.85
C GLU A 32 -6.64 -10.01 8.32
N GLU A 33 -6.54 -8.78 7.78
CA GLU A 33 -6.37 -8.52 6.35
C GLU A 33 -4.89 -8.26 5.99
N TRP A 34 -3.99 -8.17 6.96
CA TRP A 34 -2.57 -7.86 6.71
C TRP A 34 -1.90 -9.01 5.95
N LEU A 35 -1.13 -8.67 4.92
CA LEU A 35 -0.34 -9.67 4.17
C LEU A 35 1.12 -9.72 4.62
N ALA A 36 1.66 -8.60 5.09
CA ALA A 36 2.97 -8.57 5.72
C ALA A 36 2.76 -8.64 7.22
N GLU A 37 3.02 -9.80 7.81
CA GLU A 37 2.80 -10.05 9.25
C GLU A 37 3.89 -9.40 10.12
N GLU A 38 5.14 -9.38 9.64
CA GLU A 38 6.29 -8.96 10.45
C GLU A 38 6.68 -7.48 10.29
N THR A 39 6.25 -6.82 9.20
CA THR A 39 6.73 -5.47 8.87
C THR A 39 5.61 -4.57 8.37
N ILE A 40 5.70 -3.27 8.71
CA ILE A 40 4.81 -2.25 8.16
C ILE A 40 5.08 -2.10 6.67
N SER A 41 4.10 -2.41 5.84
CA SER A 41 4.20 -2.38 4.38
C SER A 41 2.95 -1.81 3.73
N CYS A 42 3.03 -1.33 2.49
CA CYS A 42 1.84 -0.91 1.73
C CYS A 42 0.81 -2.03 1.61
N TYR A 43 1.23 -3.30 1.73
CA TYR A 43 0.33 -4.45 1.81
C TYR A 43 -0.48 -4.53 3.12
N ASN A 44 -0.25 -3.67 4.11
CA ASN A 44 -1.08 -3.57 5.32
C ASN A 44 -1.99 -2.34 5.28
N CYS A 45 -1.93 -1.50 4.23
CA CYS A 45 -2.67 -0.25 4.19
C CYS A 45 -4.11 -0.45 3.69
N ARG A 46 -5.13 0.08 4.38
CA ARG A 46 -6.55 -0.01 3.96
C ARG A 46 -6.87 0.56 2.58
N TYR A 47 -5.99 1.45 2.09
CA TYR A 47 -6.12 2.07 0.77
C TYR A 47 -5.55 1.20 -0.35
N ARG A 48 -4.92 0.06 -0.07
CA ARG A 48 -4.42 -0.85 -1.09
C ARG A 48 -5.55 -1.57 -1.80
N ARG A 49 -5.40 -1.84 -3.10
CA ARG A 49 -6.24 -2.78 -3.86
C ARG A 49 -5.36 -3.63 -4.75
N PHE A 50 -5.65 -4.93 -4.79
CA PHE A 50 -5.02 -5.83 -5.76
C PHE A 50 -5.56 -5.55 -7.16
N VAL A 51 -4.66 -5.36 -8.11
CA VAL A 51 -4.97 -5.11 -9.52
C VAL A 51 -4.04 -5.94 -10.40
N GLY A 52 -4.58 -6.96 -11.06
CA GLY A 52 -3.80 -7.84 -11.93
C GLY A 52 -2.58 -8.43 -11.21
N SER A 53 -1.38 -8.04 -11.63
CA SER A 53 -0.10 -8.55 -11.14
C SER A 53 0.50 -7.80 -9.94
N GLY A 54 -0.28 -6.97 -9.24
CA GLY A 54 0.25 -6.23 -8.09
C GLY A 54 -0.81 -5.50 -7.28
N ILE A 55 -0.38 -4.48 -6.55
CA ILE A 55 -1.23 -3.61 -5.74
C ILE A 55 -1.19 -2.17 -6.23
N ARG A 56 -2.28 -1.44 -5.98
CA ARG A 56 -2.40 -0.01 -6.27
C ARG A 56 -2.93 0.72 -5.04
N CYS A 57 -2.36 1.89 -4.77
CA CYS A 57 -2.88 2.79 -3.75
C CYS A 57 -4.13 3.52 -4.28
N MET A 58 -5.22 3.48 -3.52
CA MET A 58 -6.50 4.11 -3.87
C MET A 58 -6.79 5.36 -3.04
N LYS A 59 -5.81 5.86 -2.27
CA LYS A 59 -6.00 7.01 -1.37
C LYS A 59 -6.62 8.21 -2.11
N ASN A 60 -6.12 8.53 -3.30
CA ASN A 60 -6.60 9.67 -4.10
C ASN A 60 -7.86 9.37 -4.93
N LEU A 61 -8.38 8.14 -4.90
CA LEU A 61 -9.61 7.75 -5.61
C LEU A 61 -10.83 7.73 -4.69
N LEU A 62 -10.64 7.97 -3.39
CA LEU A 62 -11.70 8.05 -2.37
C LEU A 62 -12.04 9.52 -2.02
N ASN A 63 -11.90 10.44 -2.97
CA ASN A 63 -12.43 11.79 -2.82
C ASN A 63 -13.95 11.75 -3.02
N PHE A 64 -14.69 11.65 -1.92
CA PHE A 64 -16.10 12.06 -1.84
C PHE A 64 -16.18 13.51 -1.40
#